data_AF-A0A3D5GHU7-F1
#
_entry.id   AF-A0A3D5GHU7-F1
#
_cell.length_a   1.000
_cell.length_b   1.000
_cell.length_c   1.000
_cell.angle_alpha   90.00
_cell.angle_beta   90.00
_cell.angle_gamma   90.00
#
_symmetry.space_group_name_H-M   'P 1'
#
loop_
_entity.id
_entity.type
_entity.pdbx_description
1 polymer ?
#
loop_
_entity_poly.entity_id
_entity_poly.type
_entity_poly.pdbx_seq_one_letter_code
_entity_poly.pdbx_strand_id
1 'polypeptide(L)'
;MLWELPSRLFAPCDDEAFTAWLTDVVERYDGDGVDDMPGLAYPIRHWEVANEPEMQGGHGHFFQGTSNDYLGMLRLAFDAITTADPAATVLTGGQAGMQVEFADFWRPILTAADRAFHVGNIHSIGSDQSFFSDDYRAFLDETGHVGREYWITEALVPTGPEPGRRAPTPDELARNTVIGFVTAFADGASRIFNVGPHDPTGGPGPESDASFLLLARILNDFASAAWEGESSVLFAMPDGRTVYVLWDDATLPAETTGIVETVTYNGVEGTADAATFAAAVPTLVTVRP
;
A
#
# COMPACT_ATOMS: atom_id res chain seq x y z
N MET A 1 11.71 -22.75 15.47
CA MET A 1 10.83 -22.79 16.64
C MET A 1 11.07 -21.51 17.43
N LEU A 2 10.37 -20.43 17.09
CA LEU A 2 10.31 -19.18 17.87
C LEU A 2 9.18 -19.39 18.88
N TRP A 3 9.50 -19.69 20.13
CA TRP A 3 8.50 -20.20 21.08
C TRP A 3 7.86 -19.16 21.98
N GLU A 4 8.32 -17.92 22.00
CA GLU A 4 7.62 -16.85 22.73
C GLU A 4 7.79 -15.55 21.95
N LEU A 5 6.68 -14.88 21.65
CA LEU A 5 6.72 -13.48 21.24
C LEU A 5 7.36 -12.68 22.38
N PRO A 6 8.16 -11.64 22.08
CA PRO A 6 8.74 -10.81 23.11
C PRO A 6 7.64 -10.23 24.01
N SER A 7 7.80 -10.39 25.33
CA SER A 7 6.86 -9.87 26.33
C SER A 7 6.92 -8.34 26.48
N ARG A 8 7.88 -7.71 25.80
CA ARG A 8 8.11 -6.26 25.76
C ARG A 8 8.17 -5.83 24.31
N LEU A 9 7.21 -5.02 23.89
CA LEU A 9 7.14 -4.43 22.56
C LEU A 9 7.53 -2.94 22.60
N PHE A 10 8.47 -2.59 23.47
CA PHE A 10 8.94 -1.21 23.64
C PHE A 10 10.09 -0.91 22.68
N ALA A 11 10.44 0.38 22.57
CA ALA A 11 11.72 0.79 22.03
C ALA A 11 12.89 0.03 22.72
N PRO A 12 14.03 -0.18 22.02
CA PRO A 12 15.16 -0.86 22.61
C PRO A 12 15.61 -0.17 23.89
N CYS A 13 15.96 -0.96 24.92
CA CYS A 13 16.50 -0.43 26.18
C CYS A 13 18.02 -0.25 26.15
N ASP A 14 18.66 -0.72 25.08
CA ASP A 14 20.09 -0.66 24.82
C ASP A 14 20.27 -0.41 23.32
N ASP A 15 20.55 0.85 22.98
CA ASP A 15 20.65 1.31 21.60
C ASP A 15 21.84 0.66 20.87
N GLU A 16 22.97 0.45 21.57
CA GLU A 16 24.16 -0.17 20.98
C GLU A 16 23.89 -1.64 20.62
N ALA A 17 23.23 -2.38 21.52
CA ALA A 17 22.86 -3.76 21.26
C ALA A 17 21.83 -3.88 20.12
N PHE A 18 20.87 -2.96 20.04
CA PHE A 18 19.88 -2.93 18.96
C PHE A 18 20.53 -2.65 17.60
N THR A 19 21.37 -1.62 17.52
CA THR A 19 22.09 -1.27 16.30
C THR A 19 23.04 -2.38 15.85
N ALA A 20 23.76 -3.02 16.78
CA ALA A 20 24.65 -4.14 16.45
C ALA A 20 23.86 -5.32 15.87
N TRP A 21 22.75 -5.70 16.53
CA TRP A 21 21.87 -6.76 16.03
C TRP A 21 21.30 -6.43 14.63
N LEU A 22 20.83 -5.20 14.43
CA LEU A 22 20.24 -4.80 13.15
C LEU A 22 21.29 -4.78 12.03
N THR A 23 22.51 -4.33 12.33
CA THR A 23 23.65 -4.37 11.40
C THR A 23 23.95 -5.81 10.97
N ASP A 24 24.06 -6.74 11.93
CA ASP A 24 24.31 -8.16 11.63
C ASP A 24 23.19 -8.79 10.81
N VAL A 25 21.93 -8.38 11.04
CA VAL A 25 20.78 -8.85 10.27
C VAL A 25 20.82 -8.32 8.83
N VAL A 26 21.16 -7.05 8.64
CA VAL A 26 21.23 -6.45 7.30
C VAL A 26 22.37 -7.06 6.49
N GLU A 27 23.59 -7.13 7.04
CA GLU A 27 24.76 -7.79 6.43
C GLU A 27 24.41 -9.20 5.96
N ARG A 28 23.70 -9.95 6.81
CA ARG A 28 23.34 -11.33 6.50
C ARG A 28 22.41 -11.48 5.27
N TYR A 29 21.72 -10.42 4.86
CA TYR A 29 20.71 -10.45 3.80
C TYR A 29 20.88 -9.40 2.70
N ASP A 30 21.98 -8.65 2.66
CA ASP A 30 22.18 -7.59 1.66
C ASP A 30 22.65 -8.14 0.30
N GLY A 31 23.19 -9.36 0.26
CA GLY A 31 23.61 -10.04 -0.96
C GLY A 31 24.85 -9.45 -1.63
N ASP A 32 25.73 -8.79 -0.88
CA ASP A 32 26.97 -8.20 -1.42
C ASP A 32 28.14 -9.21 -1.55
N GLY A 33 27.98 -10.41 -0.99
CA GLY A 33 28.94 -11.51 -0.99
C GLY A 33 29.83 -11.60 0.25
N VAL A 34 29.68 -10.71 1.23
CA VAL A 34 30.33 -10.72 2.55
C VAL A 34 29.31 -11.21 3.57
N ASP A 35 29.70 -12.19 4.40
CA ASP A 35 28.92 -12.79 5.51
C ASP A 35 27.42 -13.08 5.28
N ASP A 36 27.01 -13.16 4.01
CA ASP A 36 25.68 -13.49 3.53
C ASP A 36 25.16 -14.81 4.09
N MET A 37 23.84 -14.91 4.22
CA MET A 37 23.19 -16.19 4.45
C MET A 37 23.61 -17.20 3.36
N PRO A 38 24.17 -18.38 3.72
CA PRO A 38 24.53 -19.39 2.73
C PRO A 38 23.32 -19.78 1.86
N GLY A 39 23.44 -19.60 0.55
CA GLY A 39 22.37 -19.88 -0.41
C GLY A 39 21.33 -18.77 -0.56
N LEU A 40 21.62 -17.54 -0.12
CA LEU A 40 20.78 -16.38 -0.39
C LEU A 40 20.56 -16.21 -1.89
N ALA A 41 19.31 -16.33 -2.33
CA ALA A 41 18.95 -16.21 -3.75
C ALA A 41 18.70 -14.76 -4.16
N TYR A 42 18.13 -13.97 -3.25
CA TYR A 42 17.79 -12.57 -3.47
C TYR A 42 18.04 -11.76 -2.20
N PRO A 43 18.59 -10.55 -2.30
CA PRO A 43 18.82 -9.68 -1.16
C PRO A 43 17.51 -9.08 -0.63
N ILE A 44 17.46 -8.78 0.67
CA ILE A 44 16.39 -7.99 1.28
C ILE A 44 16.73 -6.52 1.14
N ARG A 45 15.98 -5.82 0.28
CA ARG A 45 16.20 -4.39 -0.03
C ARG A 45 15.23 -3.43 0.62
N HIS A 46 14.21 -3.93 1.32
CA HIS A 46 13.18 -3.10 1.93
C HIS A 46 12.99 -3.55 3.37
N TRP A 47 13.16 -2.61 4.29
CA TRP A 47 13.10 -2.86 5.72
C TRP A 47 12.03 -1.98 6.34
N GLU A 48 10.99 -2.60 6.87
CA GLU A 48 9.93 -1.92 7.60
C GLU A 48 10.25 -1.91 9.10
N VAL A 49 10.21 -0.73 9.71
CA VAL A 49 10.59 -0.55 11.12
C VAL A 49 9.34 -0.60 12.00
N ALA A 50 9.09 -1.78 12.57
CA ALA A 50 7.91 -2.14 13.38
C ALA A 50 6.60 -2.20 12.59
N ASN A 51 5.51 -2.47 13.28
CA ASN A 51 4.16 -2.61 12.73
C ASN A 51 3.18 -1.86 13.66
N GLU A 52 2.34 -0.99 13.12
CA GLU A 52 1.22 -0.32 13.83
C GLU A 52 1.61 0.23 15.22
N PRO A 53 2.68 1.04 15.32
CA PRO A 53 3.21 1.48 16.59
C PRO A 53 2.25 2.38 17.40
N GLU A 54 1.24 2.95 16.76
CA GLU A 54 0.20 3.76 17.39
C GLU A 54 -0.90 2.94 18.08
N MET A 55 -0.97 1.63 17.83
CA MET A 55 -1.98 0.77 18.46
C MET A 55 -1.65 0.56 19.94
N GLN A 56 -2.08 1.53 20.75
CA GLN A 56 -1.82 1.61 22.19
C GLN A 56 -2.96 1.04 23.06
N GLY A 57 -3.84 0.19 22.51
CA GLY A 57 -4.90 -0.46 23.29
C GLY A 57 -6.01 -1.11 22.46
N GLY A 58 -7.00 -1.69 23.14
CA GLY A 58 -8.23 -2.25 22.54
C GLY A 58 -8.06 -3.58 21.81
N HIS A 59 -7.19 -3.61 20.80
CA HIS A 59 -6.95 -4.76 19.91
C HIS A 59 -5.59 -5.44 20.12
N GLY A 60 -4.78 -4.89 21.02
CA GLY A 60 -3.42 -5.35 21.32
C GLY A 60 -2.46 -4.17 21.42
N HIS A 61 -1.20 -4.49 21.69
CA HIS A 61 -0.09 -3.56 21.50
C HIS A 61 0.84 -4.20 20.46
N PHE A 62 1.17 -3.47 19.40
CA PHE A 62 2.27 -3.86 18.49
C PHE A 62 3.55 -3.08 18.80
N PHE A 63 3.41 -1.93 19.47
CA PHE A 63 4.45 -1.19 20.14
C PHE A 63 3.91 -0.68 21.47
N GLN A 64 4.76 -0.57 22.49
CA GLN A 64 4.44 0.04 23.77
C GLN A 64 5.38 1.22 23.96
N GLY A 65 4.86 2.44 23.92
CA GLY A 65 5.70 3.63 24.01
C GLY A 65 5.02 4.86 23.43
N THR A 66 5.71 5.97 23.51
CA THR A 66 5.26 7.25 22.95
C THR A 66 5.72 7.39 21.50
N SER A 67 5.15 8.37 20.79
CA SER A 67 5.61 8.78 19.47
C SER A 67 7.11 9.10 19.43
N ASN A 68 7.66 9.67 20.51
CA ASN A 68 9.09 9.98 20.60
C ASN A 68 9.95 8.72 20.76
N ASP A 69 9.47 7.71 21.49
CA ASP A 69 10.17 6.44 21.66
C ASP A 69 10.29 5.71 20.31
N TYR A 70 9.19 5.68 19.55
CA TYR A 70 9.19 5.12 18.19
C TYR A 70 10.09 5.92 17.25
N LEU A 71 10.02 7.26 17.25
CA LEU A 71 10.89 8.10 16.42
C LEU A 71 12.37 7.88 16.72
N GLY A 72 12.75 7.71 17.99
CA GLY A 72 14.11 7.38 18.39
C GLY A 72 14.58 6.05 17.79
N MET A 73 13.76 5.00 17.93
CA MET A 73 14.02 3.69 17.35
C MET A 73 14.11 3.74 15.81
N LEU A 74 13.21 4.48 15.14
CA LEU A 74 13.21 4.65 13.69
C LEU A 74 14.51 5.28 13.18
N ARG A 75 15.03 6.30 13.85
CA ARG A 75 16.31 6.94 13.49
C ARG A 75 17.49 5.99 13.66
N LEU A 76 17.55 5.28 14.78
CA LEU A 76 18.59 4.28 15.03
C LEU A 76 18.56 3.17 13.96
N ALA A 77 17.35 2.72 13.60
CA ALA A 77 17.17 1.71 12.56
C ALA A 77 17.59 2.23 11.18
N PHE A 78 17.16 3.43 10.81
CA PHE A 78 17.51 4.05 9.54
C PHE A 78 19.03 4.18 9.36
N ASP A 79 19.73 4.71 10.38
CA ASP A 79 21.18 4.90 10.32
C ASP A 79 21.91 3.55 10.25
N ALA A 80 21.51 2.56 11.06
CA ALA A 80 22.10 1.24 11.05
C ALA A 80 21.92 0.52 9.70
N ILE A 81 20.69 0.48 9.19
CA ILE A 81 20.35 -0.20 7.94
C ILE A 81 21.08 0.42 6.76
N THR A 82 21.04 1.75 6.63
CA THR A 82 21.65 2.44 5.48
C THR A 82 23.17 2.50 5.54
N THR A 83 23.75 2.34 6.73
CA THR A 83 25.20 2.18 6.90
C THR A 83 25.65 0.78 6.49
N ALA A 84 24.90 -0.25 6.86
CA ALA A 84 25.18 -1.64 6.51
C ALA A 84 24.96 -1.89 5.00
N ASP A 85 23.79 -1.50 4.48
CA ASP A 85 23.45 -1.60 3.06
C ASP A 85 22.99 -0.24 2.50
N PRO A 86 23.88 0.51 1.81
CA PRO A 86 23.51 1.77 1.18
C PRO A 86 22.45 1.66 0.06
N ALA A 87 22.15 0.46 -0.42
CA ALA A 87 21.08 0.21 -1.40
C ALA A 87 19.75 -0.20 -0.74
N ALA A 88 19.67 -0.26 0.59
CA ALA A 88 18.45 -0.54 1.31
C ALA A 88 17.47 0.65 1.32
N THR A 89 16.19 0.34 1.17
CA THR A 89 15.05 1.23 1.39
C THR A 89 14.48 0.97 2.78
N VAL A 90 14.14 2.03 3.50
CA VAL A 90 13.63 1.95 4.88
C VAL A 90 12.23 2.56 4.90
N LEU A 91 11.27 1.79 5.39
CA LEU A 91 9.89 2.19 5.57
C LEU A 91 9.65 2.55 7.03
N THR A 92 8.76 3.51 7.28
CA THR A 92 8.10 3.59 8.58
C THR A 92 7.31 2.30 8.82
N GLY A 93 7.08 1.91 10.07
CA GLY A 93 6.07 0.91 10.38
C GLY A 93 4.72 1.31 9.80
N GLY A 94 3.92 0.32 9.42
CA GLY A 94 2.59 0.53 8.86
C GLY A 94 1.68 1.22 9.86
N GLN A 95 1.18 2.40 9.51
CA GLN A 95 0.13 3.07 10.28
C GLN A 95 -1.20 2.32 10.06
N ALA A 96 -1.88 1.87 11.10
CA ALA A 96 -3.13 1.08 11.09
C ALA A 96 -4.33 1.78 10.41
N GLY A 97 -4.25 3.10 10.22
CA GLY A 97 -5.28 3.89 9.54
C GLY A 97 -5.19 5.38 9.83
N MET A 98 -6.17 6.16 9.34
CA MET A 98 -6.23 7.62 9.49
C MET A 98 -7.20 8.13 10.58
N GLN A 99 -7.61 7.26 11.50
CA GLN A 99 -8.38 7.68 12.67
C GLN A 99 -7.60 8.73 13.48
N VAL A 100 -8.32 9.65 14.14
CA VAL A 100 -7.72 10.81 14.81
C VAL A 100 -6.63 10.42 15.80
N GLU A 101 -6.86 9.38 16.60
CA GLU A 101 -5.91 8.91 17.60
C GLU A 101 -4.62 8.37 16.96
N PHE A 102 -4.72 7.74 15.79
CA PHE A 102 -3.59 7.21 15.04
C PHE A 102 -2.81 8.35 14.37
N ALA A 103 -3.50 9.27 13.70
CA ALA A 103 -2.89 10.46 13.13
C ALA A 103 -2.21 11.33 14.20
N ASP A 104 -2.79 11.46 15.39
CA ASP A 104 -2.20 12.21 16.52
C ASP A 104 -0.91 11.56 17.03
N PHE A 105 -0.81 10.23 17.04
CA PHE A 105 0.44 9.52 17.36
C PHE A 105 1.52 9.78 16.31
N TRP A 106 1.16 9.73 15.02
CA TRP A 106 2.10 9.83 13.90
C TRP A 106 2.54 11.25 13.57
N ARG A 107 1.70 12.26 13.81
CA ARG A 107 2.00 13.66 13.48
C ARG A 107 3.33 14.17 14.03
N PRO A 108 3.67 14.01 15.33
CA PRO A 108 4.97 14.42 15.84
C PRO A 108 6.13 13.60 15.25
N ILE A 109 5.94 12.32 14.91
CA ILE A 109 6.96 11.49 14.26
C ILE A 109 7.30 12.05 12.88
N LEU A 110 6.30 12.19 12.01
CA LEU A 110 6.50 12.63 10.63
C LEU A 110 7.03 14.06 10.56
N THR A 111 6.53 14.96 11.42
CA THR A 111 7.02 16.35 11.50
C THR A 111 8.51 16.42 11.88
N ALA A 112 8.98 15.50 12.73
CA ALA A 112 10.34 15.51 13.25
C ALA A 112 11.27 14.49 12.57
N ALA A 113 10.79 13.66 11.64
CA ALA A 113 11.55 12.52 11.12
C ALA A 113 12.90 12.89 10.48
N ASP A 114 13.07 14.12 9.98
CA ASP A 114 14.31 14.63 9.36
C ASP A 114 14.96 13.63 8.39
N ARG A 115 14.14 13.07 7.49
CA ARG A 115 14.53 12.07 6.48
C ARG A 115 14.89 10.67 7.01
N ALA A 116 14.55 10.33 8.25
CA ALA A 116 14.76 9.00 8.85
C ALA A 116 13.86 7.88 8.28
N PHE A 117 13.40 8.02 7.04
CA PHE A 117 12.75 6.98 6.24
C PHE A 117 12.79 7.37 4.77
N HIS A 118 12.74 6.36 3.90
CA HIS A 118 12.67 6.53 2.45
C HIS A 118 11.23 6.55 1.94
N VAL A 119 10.38 5.69 2.52
CA VAL A 119 9.02 5.41 2.08
C VAL A 119 8.06 5.43 3.28
N GLY A 120 6.96 6.18 3.18
CA GLY A 120 5.89 6.16 4.18
C GLY A 120 5.06 4.87 4.09
N ASN A 121 4.35 4.52 5.15
CA ASN A 121 3.57 3.27 5.18
C ASN A 121 2.24 3.41 5.94
N ILE A 122 1.16 2.87 5.36
CA ILE A 122 -0.20 2.89 5.88
C ILE A 122 -0.88 1.54 5.62
N HIS A 123 -1.83 1.18 6.47
CA HIS A 123 -2.68 0.00 6.40
C HIS A 123 -4.15 0.43 6.31
N SER A 124 -4.95 -0.40 5.65
CA SER A 124 -6.39 -0.39 5.78
C SER A 124 -6.88 -1.82 5.67
N ILE A 125 -7.27 -2.38 6.82
CA ILE A 125 -7.85 -3.72 6.89
C ILE A 125 -9.36 -3.55 7.05
N GLY A 126 -10.07 -3.44 5.93
CA GLY A 126 -11.52 -3.33 5.88
C GLY A 126 -12.09 -2.05 6.50
N SER A 127 -11.26 -1.01 6.66
CA SER A 127 -11.64 0.23 7.35
C SER A 127 -12.02 1.36 6.40
N ASP A 128 -11.43 1.39 5.21
CA ASP A 128 -11.67 2.38 4.18
C ASP A 128 -11.53 1.79 2.77
N GLN A 129 -12.34 2.27 1.82
CA GLN A 129 -12.40 1.72 0.46
C GLN A 129 -11.17 2.07 -0.39
N SER A 130 -10.61 3.27 -0.25
CA SER A 130 -9.38 3.71 -0.96
C SER A 130 -8.11 3.42 -0.15
N PHE A 131 -8.25 2.72 0.97
CA PHE A 131 -7.19 2.43 1.92
C PHE A 131 -6.58 3.68 2.57
N PHE A 132 -7.39 4.72 2.78
CA PHE A 132 -6.99 6.04 3.29
C PHE A 132 -5.96 6.76 2.41
N SER A 133 -5.87 6.43 1.13
CA SER A 133 -4.78 6.88 0.26
C SER A 133 -4.73 8.40 0.07
N ASP A 134 -5.87 9.05 -0.14
CA ASP A 134 -5.98 10.51 -0.25
C ASP A 134 -5.68 11.21 1.08
N ASP A 135 -6.29 10.75 2.18
CA ASP A 135 -6.06 11.26 3.53
C ASP A 135 -4.59 11.10 3.95
N TYR A 136 -3.99 9.96 3.66
CA TYR A 136 -2.60 9.67 4.01
C TYR A 136 -1.62 10.47 3.14
N ARG A 137 -1.90 10.63 1.85
CA ARG A 137 -1.14 11.52 0.96
C ARG A 137 -1.15 12.95 1.50
N ALA A 138 -2.33 13.47 1.85
CA ALA A 138 -2.47 14.80 2.44
C ALA A 138 -1.70 14.91 3.77
N PHE A 139 -1.78 13.88 4.62
CA PHE A 139 -1.08 13.86 5.90
C PHE A 139 0.45 13.88 5.77
N LEU A 140 1.01 13.14 4.81
CA LEU A 140 2.44 13.21 4.48
C LEU A 140 2.82 14.60 3.99
N ASP A 141 2.02 15.21 3.12
CA ASP A 141 2.28 16.54 2.57
C ASP A 141 2.26 17.61 3.68
N GLU A 142 1.24 17.59 4.53
CA GLU A 142 1.07 18.49 5.68
C GLU A 142 2.22 18.38 6.70
N THR A 143 2.81 17.20 6.83
CA THR A 143 3.94 16.92 7.75
C THR A 143 5.31 17.12 7.11
N GLY A 144 5.37 17.67 5.89
CA GLY A 144 6.60 18.10 5.22
C GLY A 144 7.19 17.09 4.22
N HIS A 145 6.42 16.09 3.81
CA HIS A 145 6.85 14.99 2.93
C HIS A 145 6.15 15.01 1.57
N VAL A 146 5.98 16.21 0.99
CA VAL A 146 5.39 16.39 -0.35
C VAL A 146 6.11 15.53 -1.39
N GLY A 147 5.34 14.70 -2.10
CA GLY A 147 5.85 13.80 -3.14
C GLY A 147 6.72 12.65 -2.63
N ARG A 148 6.82 12.46 -1.31
CA ARG A 148 7.47 11.29 -0.72
C ARG A 148 6.70 10.04 -1.10
N GLU A 149 7.41 9.03 -1.59
CA GLU A 149 6.83 7.72 -1.88
C GLU A 149 6.17 7.12 -0.63
N TYR A 150 5.03 6.45 -0.80
CA TYR A 150 4.43 5.65 0.25
C TYR A 150 3.83 4.36 -0.29
N TRP A 151 3.80 3.36 0.57
CA TRP A 151 3.21 2.05 0.30
C TRP A 151 2.00 1.82 1.19
N ILE A 152 1.14 0.90 0.75
CA ILE A 152 0.07 0.33 1.56
C ILE A 152 0.43 -1.13 1.80
N THR A 153 1.04 -1.47 2.93
CA THR A 153 1.56 -2.84 3.20
C THR A 153 0.52 -3.83 3.71
N GLU A 154 -0.66 -3.36 4.10
CA GLU A 154 -1.81 -4.21 4.39
C GLU A 154 -3.09 -3.54 3.87
N ALA A 155 -3.65 -4.07 2.78
CA ALA A 155 -4.87 -3.55 2.15
C ALA A 155 -5.96 -4.62 2.05
N LEU A 156 -7.16 -4.29 2.54
CA LEU A 156 -8.41 -5.01 2.33
C LEU A 156 -9.58 -4.02 2.23
N VAL A 157 -10.44 -4.24 1.24
CA VAL A 157 -11.69 -3.47 1.14
C VAL A 157 -12.65 -3.83 2.27
N PRO A 158 -13.50 -2.89 2.73
CA PRO A 158 -14.49 -3.16 3.78
C PRO A 158 -15.44 -4.30 3.42
N THR A 159 -15.50 -5.32 4.28
CA THR A 159 -16.42 -6.49 4.15
C THR A 159 -17.65 -6.38 5.04
N GLY A 160 -17.57 -5.53 6.08
CA GLY A 160 -18.67 -5.27 7.00
C GLY A 160 -19.71 -4.30 6.44
N PRO A 161 -20.93 -4.28 7.02
CA PRO A 161 -21.92 -3.27 6.68
C PRO A 161 -21.48 -1.90 7.18
N GLU A 162 -21.59 -0.89 6.32
CA GLU A 162 -21.60 0.51 6.78
C GLU A 162 -22.83 0.78 7.67
N PRO A 163 -22.78 1.79 8.57
CA PRO A 163 -23.92 2.18 9.38
C PRO A 163 -25.19 2.42 8.54
N GLY A 164 -26.22 1.60 8.77
CA GLY A 164 -27.50 1.68 8.06
C GLY A 164 -27.53 1.03 6.66
N ARG A 165 -26.45 0.37 6.23
CA ARG A 165 -26.38 -0.41 4.99
C ARG A 165 -26.36 -1.91 5.27
N ARG A 166 -26.61 -2.70 4.23
CA ARG A 166 -26.35 -4.15 4.27
C ARG A 166 -24.86 -4.37 4.04
N ALA A 167 -24.36 -5.53 4.47
CA ALA A 167 -23.01 -5.94 4.09
C ALA A 167 -22.92 -6.03 2.56
N PRO A 168 -21.78 -5.62 1.97
CA PRO A 168 -21.55 -5.78 0.54
C PRO A 168 -21.72 -7.23 0.10
N THR A 169 -22.32 -7.42 -1.06
CA THR A 169 -22.36 -8.70 -1.77
C THR A 169 -20.98 -9.04 -2.34
N PRO A 170 -20.70 -10.31 -2.66
CA PRO A 170 -19.46 -10.68 -3.33
C PRO A 170 -19.21 -9.91 -4.64
N ASP A 171 -20.28 -9.60 -5.39
CA ASP A 171 -20.19 -8.78 -6.61
C ASP A 171 -19.78 -7.33 -6.30
N GLU A 172 -20.34 -6.72 -5.24
CA GLU A 172 -19.95 -5.39 -4.79
C GLU A 172 -18.50 -5.36 -4.28
N LEU A 173 -18.06 -6.39 -3.55
CA LEU A 173 -16.66 -6.51 -3.09
C LEU A 173 -15.68 -6.59 -4.27
N ALA A 174 -16.03 -7.32 -5.32
CA ALA A 174 -15.24 -7.39 -6.54
C ALA A 174 -15.08 -6.02 -7.22
N ARG A 175 -16.17 -5.25 -7.33
CA ARG A 175 -16.16 -3.89 -7.86
C ARG A 175 -15.34 -2.94 -6.98
N ASN A 176 -15.58 -2.97 -5.67
CA ASN A 176 -14.89 -2.13 -4.70
C ASN A 176 -13.38 -2.40 -4.69
N THR A 177 -12.97 -3.66 -4.91
CA THR A 177 -11.56 -4.03 -5.04
C THR A 177 -10.91 -3.34 -6.23
N VAL A 178 -11.56 -3.36 -7.40
CA VAL A 178 -11.04 -2.63 -8.56
C VAL A 178 -10.90 -1.15 -8.25
N ILE A 179 -11.97 -0.52 -7.75
CA ILE A 179 -12.00 0.92 -7.47
C ILE A 179 -10.94 1.29 -6.42
N GLY A 180 -10.93 0.64 -5.26
CA GLY A 180 -10.04 0.98 -4.15
C GLY A 180 -8.55 0.92 -4.51
N PHE A 181 -8.13 -0.11 -5.25
CA PHE A 181 -6.74 -0.20 -5.71
C PHE A 181 -6.39 0.89 -6.72
N VAL A 182 -7.25 1.18 -7.69
CA VAL A 182 -6.90 2.16 -8.73
C VAL A 182 -6.93 3.59 -8.21
N THR A 183 -7.84 3.91 -7.28
CA THR A 183 -7.85 5.22 -6.61
C THR A 183 -6.62 5.38 -5.75
N ALA A 184 -6.23 4.36 -4.99
CA ALA A 184 -5.02 4.41 -4.16
C ALA A 184 -3.74 4.64 -4.99
N PHE A 185 -3.61 4.01 -6.15
CA PHE A 185 -2.51 4.32 -7.07
C PHE A 185 -2.58 5.75 -7.62
N ALA A 186 -3.77 6.25 -7.96
CA ALA A 186 -3.97 7.61 -8.44
C ALA A 186 -3.67 8.67 -7.38
N ASP A 187 -3.88 8.34 -6.10
CA ASP A 187 -3.55 9.15 -4.91
C ASP A 187 -2.07 9.04 -4.50
N GLY A 188 -1.27 8.31 -5.29
CA GLY A 188 0.19 8.31 -5.21
C GLY A 188 0.79 7.14 -4.43
N ALA A 189 0.01 6.13 -4.03
CA ALA A 189 0.59 4.89 -3.52
C ALA A 189 1.43 4.25 -4.63
N SER A 190 2.66 3.84 -4.34
CA SER A 190 3.51 3.19 -5.34
C SER A 190 3.41 1.67 -5.30
N ARG A 191 3.05 1.09 -4.14
CA ARG A 191 2.86 -0.34 -3.93
C ARG A 191 1.73 -0.61 -2.95
N ILE A 192 0.97 -1.67 -3.24
CA ILE A 192 -0.15 -2.11 -2.41
C ILE A 192 -0.02 -3.62 -2.21
N PHE A 193 -0.04 -4.06 -0.96
CA PHE A 193 0.02 -5.47 -0.57
C PHE A 193 -1.37 -5.91 -0.13
N ASN A 194 -2.02 -6.71 -0.98
CA ASN A 194 -3.30 -7.30 -0.66
C ASN A 194 -3.13 -8.39 0.40
N VAL A 195 -3.78 -8.25 1.56
CA VAL A 195 -3.82 -9.31 2.58
C VAL A 195 -4.61 -10.51 2.05
N GLY A 196 -5.64 -10.25 1.23
CA GLY A 196 -6.44 -11.24 0.51
C GLY A 196 -6.98 -12.36 1.41
N PRO A 197 -6.87 -13.64 0.99
CA PRO A 197 -7.44 -14.78 1.72
C PRO A 197 -6.67 -15.15 2.99
N HIS A 198 -5.55 -14.46 3.29
CA HIS A 198 -4.79 -14.68 4.52
C HIS A 198 -5.40 -13.97 5.73
N ASP A 199 -6.39 -13.11 5.51
CA ASP A 199 -7.17 -12.53 6.59
C ASP A 199 -7.90 -13.63 7.40
N PRO A 200 -7.71 -13.69 8.73
CA PRO A 200 -8.38 -14.66 9.58
C PRO A 200 -9.91 -14.56 9.56
N THR A 201 -10.49 -13.44 9.09
CA THR A 201 -11.95 -13.30 8.93
C THR A 201 -12.50 -13.85 7.61
N GLY A 202 -11.62 -14.32 6.72
CA GLY A 202 -11.96 -14.87 5.40
C GLY A 202 -11.88 -13.85 4.26
N GLY A 203 -11.50 -12.60 4.55
CA GLY A 203 -11.27 -11.54 3.58
C GLY A 203 -12.49 -11.19 2.72
N PRO A 204 -12.28 -10.42 1.64
CA PRO A 204 -13.34 -10.00 0.72
C PRO A 204 -13.88 -11.11 -0.20
N GLY A 205 -13.33 -12.33 -0.13
CA GLY A 205 -13.81 -13.50 -0.85
C GLY A 205 -13.24 -13.66 -2.27
N PRO A 206 -13.55 -14.80 -2.93
CA PRO A 206 -12.88 -15.21 -4.16
C PRO A 206 -13.16 -14.30 -5.37
N GLU A 207 -14.31 -13.62 -5.43
CA GLU A 207 -14.62 -12.66 -6.49
C GLU A 207 -13.75 -11.40 -6.40
N SER A 208 -13.45 -10.95 -5.17
CA SER A 208 -12.47 -9.88 -4.93
C SER A 208 -11.05 -10.33 -5.25
N ASP A 209 -10.65 -11.53 -4.83
CA ASP A 209 -9.33 -12.09 -5.16
C ASP A 209 -9.12 -12.17 -6.67
N ALA A 210 -10.14 -12.60 -7.43
CA ALA A 210 -10.11 -12.64 -8.88
C ALA A 210 -9.95 -11.24 -9.50
N SER A 211 -10.60 -10.23 -8.92
CA SER A 211 -10.52 -8.83 -9.36
C SER A 211 -9.13 -8.24 -9.07
N PHE A 212 -8.54 -8.53 -7.91
CA PHE A 212 -7.15 -8.17 -7.59
C PHE A 212 -6.15 -8.82 -8.56
N LEU A 213 -6.30 -10.12 -8.83
CA LEU A 213 -5.44 -10.82 -9.81
C LEU A 213 -5.59 -10.26 -11.22
N LEU A 214 -6.79 -9.80 -11.59
CA LEU A 214 -7.03 -9.12 -12.86
C LEU A 214 -6.24 -7.79 -12.94
N LEU A 215 -6.29 -6.98 -11.88
CA LEU A 215 -5.50 -5.74 -11.80
C LEU A 215 -4.00 -6.04 -11.88
N ALA A 216 -3.51 -6.98 -11.08
CA ALA A 216 -2.10 -7.39 -11.09
C ALA A 216 -1.66 -7.93 -12.46
N ARG A 217 -2.56 -8.52 -13.25
CA ARG A 217 -2.25 -8.98 -14.61
C ARG A 217 -2.19 -7.85 -15.64
N ILE A 218 -3.12 -6.89 -15.57
CA ILE A 218 -3.29 -5.86 -16.60
C ILE A 218 -2.41 -4.64 -16.32
N LEU A 219 -2.36 -4.21 -15.05
CA LEU A 219 -1.70 -2.99 -14.61
C LEU A 219 -0.30 -3.26 -14.04
N ASN A 220 0.23 -4.48 -14.15
CA ASN A 220 1.59 -4.75 -13.69
C ASN A 220 2.58 -3.77 -14.33
N ASP A 221 3.55 -3.31 -13.55
CA ASP A 221 4.64 -2.44 -14.01
C ASP A 221 4.17 -1.12 -14.65
N PHE A 222 2.99 -0.61 -14.29
CA PHE A 222 2.56 0.72 -14.76
C PHE A 222 3.62 1.79 -14.42
N ALA A 223 3.83 2.73 -15.33
CA ALA A 223 4.81 3.81 -15.16
C ALA A 223 4.27 4.96 -14.31
N SER A 224 2.98 5.27 -14.44
CA SER A 224 2.29 6.26 -13.62
C SER A 224 0.79 5.98 -13.58
N ALA A 225 0.13 6.40 -12.50
CA ALA A 225 -1.31 6.44 -12.36
C ALA A 225 -1.76 7.88 -12.07
N ALA A 226 -2.87 8.32 -12.64
CA ALA A 226 -3.42 9.65 -12.40
C ALA A 226 -4.94 9.66 -12.55
N TRP A 227 -5.59 10.49 -11.73
CA TRP A 227 -7.00 10.82 -11.92
C TRP A 227 -7.22 11.57 -13.25
N GLU A 228 -8.15 11.10 -14.06
CA GLU A 228 -8.64 11.79 -15.28
C GLU A 228 -10.07 12.34 -15.10
N GLY A 229 -10.74 11.97 -14.01
CA GLY A 229 -12.06 12.44 -13.62
C GLY A 229 -12.53 11.76 -12.33
N GLU A 230 -13.70 12.11 -11.81
CA GLU A 230 -14.22 11.57 -10.53
C GLU A 230 -14.38 10.04 -10.54
N SER A 231 -14.63 9.45 -11.71
CA SER A 231 -14.81 8.00 -11.89
C SER A 231 -13.88 7.41 -12.97
N SER A 232 -12.68 7.98 -13.11
CA SER A 232 -11.71 7.60 -14.14
C SER A 232 -10.27 7.74 -13.65
N VAL A 233 -9.51 6.66 -13.73
CA VAL A 233 -8.06 6.65 -13.51
C VAL A 233 -7.34 6.19 -14.77
N LEU A 234 -6.31 6.94 -15.16
CA LEU A 234 -5.40 6.59 -16.25
C LEU A 234 -4.13 5.95 -15.70
N PHE A 235 -3.73 4.84 -16.32
CA PHE A 235 -2.43 4.20 -16.14
C PHE A 235 -1.63 4.31 -17.44
N ALA A 236 -0.44 4.90 -17.35
CA ALA A 236 0.52 4.89 -18.44
C ALA A 236 1.38 3.63 -18.34
N MET A 237 1.44 2.84 -19.41
CA MET A 237 2.21 1.60 -19.43
C MET A 237 3.59 1.82 -20.09
N PRO A 238 4.64 1.09 -19.67
CA PRO A 238 6.00 1.26 -20.21
C PRO A 238 6.13 0.99 -21.72
N ASP A 239 5.21 0.23 -22.30
CA ASP A 239 5.19 -0.10 -23.73
C ASP A 239 4.40 0.91 -24.58
N GLY A 240 4.00 2.04 -23.98
CA GLY A 240 3.27 3.12 -24.63
C GLY A 240 1.76 2.90 -24.71
N ARG A 241 1.24 1.79 -24.17
CA ARG A 241 -0.22 1.65 -23.96
C ARG A 241 -0.70 2.59 -22.86
N THR A 242 -1.97 2.97 -22.97
CA THR A 242 -2.71 3.63 -21.89
C THR A 242 -3.83 2.70 -21.46
N VAL A 243 -4.01 2.51 -20.15
CA VAL A 243 -5.17 1.78 -19.60
C VAL A 243 -6.00 2.74 -18.78
N TYR A 244 -7.24 2.97 -19.18
CA TYR A 244 -8.22 3.69 -18.37
C TYR A 244 -8.97 2.69 -17.52
N VAL A 245 -9.20 3.00 -16.25
CA VAL A 245 -10.13 2.27 -15.40
C VAL A 245 -11.30 3.19 -15.13
N LEU A 246 -12.47 2.82 -15.66
CA LEU A 246 -13.68 3.63 -15.70
C LEU A 246 -14.80 2.96 -14.90
N TRP A 247 -15.59 3.74 -14.16
CA TRP A 247 -16.80 3.28 -13.47
C TRP A 247 -17.87 4.38 -13.45
N ASP A 248 -19.06 4.08 -12.89
CA ASP A 248 -20.19 5.01 -12.77
C ASP A 248 -20.53 5.78 -14.07
N ASP A 249 -20.64 5.05 -15.17
CA ASP A 249 -20.94 5.58 -16.51
C ASP A 249 -19.88 6.56 -17.05
N ALA A 250 -18.67 6.56 -16.49
CA ALA A 250 -17.54 7.33 -17.03
C ALA A 250 -17.23 6.93 -18.47
N THR A 251 -16.77 7.93 -19.22
CA THR A 251 -16.45 7.83 -20.66
C THR A 251 -14.96 8.08 -20.87
N LEU A 252 -14.45 7.66 -22.04
CA LEU A 252 -13.07 7.94 -22.43
C LEU A 252 -12.90 9.42 -22.81
N PRO A 253 -11.67 9.97 -22.73
CA PRO A 253 -11.38 11.30 -23.27
C PRO A 253 -11.78 11.41 -24.74
N ALA A 254 -12.31 12.56 -25.15
CA ALA A 254 -12.93 12.77 -26.46
C ALA A 254 -11.97 12.58 -27.65
N GLU A 255 -10.68 12.71 -27.41
CA GLU A 255 -9.59 12.46 -28.36
C GLU A 255 -9.32 10.96 -28.58
N THR A 256 -9.81 10.09 -27.71
CA THR A 256 -9.69 8.64 -27.87
C THR A 256 -10.66 8.19 -28.96
N THR A 257 -10.13 7.62 -30.04
CA THR A 257 -10.92 7.23 -31.21
C THR A 257 -10.67 5.79 -31.62
N GLY A 258 -11.61 5.20 -32.35
CA GLY A 258 -11.49 3.84 -32.86
C GLY A 258 -12.01 2.77 -31.90
N ILE A 259 -11.60 1.53 -32.15
CA ILE A 259 -12.01 0.38 -31.35
C ILE A 259 -10.99 0.14 -30.23
N VAL A 260 -11.48 0.05 -29.00
CA VAL A 260 -10.67 -0.21 -27.79
C VAL A 260 -10.96 -1.59 -27.22
N GLU A 261 -9.96 -2.17 -26.56
CA GLU A 261 -10.09 -3.44 -25.84
C GLU A 261 -10.64 -3.17 -24.42
N THR A 262 -11.65 -3.91 -23.98
CA THR A 262 -12.30 -3.72 -22.67
C THR A 262 -12.25 -5.00 -21.85
N VAL A 263 -12.02 -4.88 -20.55
CA VAL A 263 -12.11 -5.98 -19.59
C VAL A 263 -12.86 -5.50 -18.35
N THR A 264 -14.03 -6.06 -18.07
CA THR A 264 -14.80 -5.72 -16.84
C THR A 264 -14.10 -6.26 -15.59
N TYR A 265 -14.45 -5.74 -14.41
CA TYR A 265 -13.91 -6.17 -13.11
C TYR A 265 -13.91 -7.69 -12.88
N ASN A 266 -14.89 -8.40 -13.44
CA ASN A 266 -15.01 -9.86 -13.34
C ASN A 266 -14.36 -10.62 -14.52
N GLY A 267 -13.54 -9.95 -15.34
CA GLY A 267 -12.72 -10.57 -16.38
C GLY A 267 -13.43 -10.83 -17.71
N VAL A 268 -14.59 -10.23 -17.98
CA VAL A 268 -15.25 -10.36 -19.29
C VAL A 268 -14.54 -9.45 -20.29
N GLU A 269 -13.87 -10.07 -21.26
CA GLU A 269 -13.16 -9.39 -22.33
C GLU A 269 -14.10 -9.00 -23.48
N GLY A 270 -13.82 -7.88 -24.13
CA GLY A 270 -14.60 -7.37 -25.23
C GLY A 270 -13.91 -6.23 -25.98
N THR A 271 -14.66 -5.61 -26.89
CA THR A 271 -14.22 -4.42 -27.62
C THR A 271 -15.37 -3.43 -27.73
N ALA A 272 -15.07 -2.13 -27.72
CA ALA A 272 -16.06 -1.07 -27.88
C ALA A 272 -15.55 0.05 -28.78
N ASP A 273 -16.48 0.83 -29.36
CA ASP A 273 -16.14 2.10 -30.02
C ASP A 273 -15.91 3.17 -28.95
N ALA A 274 -14.70 3.74 -28.92
CA ALA A 274 -14.28 4.70 -27.91
C ALA A 274 -15.19 5.93 -27.80
N ALA A 275 -15.76 6.37 -28.92
CA ALA A 275 -16.58 7.59 -28.96
C ALA A 275 -17.97 7.41 -28.32
N THR A 276 -18.39 6.18 -28.09
CA THR A 276 -19.73 5.86 -27.55
C THR A 276 -19.69 5.00 -26.30
N PHE A 277 -18.51 4.59 -25.86
CA PHE A 277 -18.34 3.71 -24.70
C PHE A 277 -18.56 4.47 -23.38
N ALA A 278 -19.34 3.87 -22.49
CA ALA A 278 -19.52 4.29 -21.11
C ALA A 278 -19.48 3.06 -20.19
N ALA A 279 -18.75 3.16 -19.09
CA ALA A 279 -18.51 2.04 -18.19
C ALA A 279 -19.56 1.97 -17.06
N ALA A 280 -20.65 1.25 -17.28
CA ALA A 280 -21.69 1.04 -16.26
C ALA A 280 -21.22 0.21 -15.05
N VAL A 281 -20.09 -0.48 -15.18
CA VAL A 281 -19.40 -1.22 -14.12
C VAL A 281 -17.90 -0.95 -14.24
N PRO A 282 -17.09 -1.15 -13.17
CA PRO A 282 -15.65 -0.95 -13.27
C PRO A 282 -15.06 -1.77 -14.42
N THR A 283 -14.44 -1.07 -15.37
CA THR A 283 -13.96 -1.62 -16.62
C THR A 283 -12.59 -1.04 -16.95
N LEU A 284 -11.62 -1.92 -17.20
CA LEU A 284 -10.32 -1.57 -17.74
C LEU A 284 -10.43 -1.45 -19.26
N VAL A 285 -9.99 -0.33 -19.81
CA VAL A 285 -10.04 -0.02 -21.24
C VAL A 285 -8.63 0.26 -21.73
N THR A 286 -8.11 -0.62 -22.58
CA THR A 286 -6.75 -0.48 -23.13
C THR A 286 -6.80 0.26 -24.46
N VAL A 287 -6.07 1.36 -24.52
CA VAL A 287 -5.79 2.16 -25.72
C VAL A 287 -4.35 1.90 -26.13
N ARG A 288 -4.16 1.51 -27.40
CA ARG A 288 -2.85 1.26 -27.98
C ARG A 288 -2.39 2.48 -28.80
N PRO A 289 -1.08 2.74 -28.88
CA PRO A 289 -0.54 3.83 -29.68
C PRO A 289 -0.78 3.66 -31.19
#